data_AF-A0A535HJF2-F1
#
_entry.id   AF-A0A535HJF2-F1
#
_cell.length_a   1.000
_cell.length_b   1.000
_cell.length_c   1.000
_cell.angle_alpha   90.00
_cell.angle_beta   90.00
_cell.angle_gamma   90.00
#
_symmetry.space_group_name_H-M   'P 1'
#
loop_
_entity.id
_entity.type
_entity.pdbx_description
1 polymer ?
#
loop_
_entity_poly.entity_id
_entity_poly.type
_entity_poly.pdbx_seq_one_letter_code
_entity_poly.pdbx_strand_id
1 'polypeptide(L)'
;MGKVAWAQLSRDRASSLAPVVQARLRAWMGRRRFSIALLVAVTIGVSAAAVSWAHGSRRSSERRQNDQTSFTLVAAADIACMPGEVGVPPNGRPNGPDNCQQAATAALIEGLKPDAVAVPGDIQYERGRLAEFLGSFGSTWGAFKPSIYPAAGNHEWYDSPNGRGYFDYFDGVGRRSGRAGARGHGYYSVDLNRYWHLITLNSNCTTDNALIVTPVSCRYGSAQERWLRSDLAAHRGQCIIAQWHHPLFTSGPNQGGPNDISARAARACLGRG
;
A
#
# COMPACT_ATOMS: atom_id res chain seq x y z
N MET A 1 12.87 -6.78 -17.37
CA MET A 1 12.90 -6.57 -15.90
C MET A 1 11.56 -5.99 -15.47
N GLY A 2 11.00 -6.48 -14.38
CA GLY A 2 9.66 -6.12 -13.90
C GLY A 2 9.25 -7.15 -12.86
N LYS A 3 9.47 -6.84 -11.59
CA LYS A 3 9.14 -7.74 -10.47
C LYS A 3 7.89 -7.18 -9.78
N VAL A 4 6.83 -7.98 -9.75
CA VAL A 4 5.59 -7.64 -9.02
C VAL A 4 5.44 -8.59 -7.84
N ALA A 5 5.31 -8.02 -6.64
CA ALA A 5 4.99 -8.76 -5.42
C ALA A 5 3.78 -8.08 -4.75
N TRP A 6 2.78 -8.84 -4.35
CA TRP A 6 1.58 -8.28 -3.73
C TRP A 6 1.30 -8.91 -2.38
N ALA A 7 0.71 -8.11 -1.48
CA ALA A 7 0.24 -8.56 -0.20
C ALA A 7 -1.15 -7.98 0.04
N GLN A 8 -2.16 -8.83 0.15
CA GLN A 8 -3.47 -8.39 0.64
C GLN A 8 -3.37 -8.19 2.15
N LEU A 9 -3.61 -6.98 2.63
CA LEU A 9 -3.53 -6.64 4.04
C LEU A 9 -4.93 -6.72 4.65
N SER A 10 -5.33 -7.93 5.07
CA SER A 10 -6.54 -8.12 5.87
C SER A 10 -6.20 -8.23 7.36
N ARG A 11 -7.09 -7.71 8.21
CA ARG A 11 -7.13 -8.08 9.62
C ARG A 11 -8.44 -8.83 9.83
N ASP A 12 -8.36 -10.15 9.96
CA ASP A 12 -9.46 -10.93 10.49
C ASP A 12 -9.68 -10.48 11.94
N ARG A 13 -10.85 -9.91 12.24
CA ARG A 13 -11.29 -9.89 13.64
C ARG A 13 -11.41 -11.35 14.05
N ALA A 14 -10.71 -11.73 15.12
CA ALA A 14 -11.00 -12.96 15.83
C ALA A 14 -12.51 -13.07 15.99
N SER A 15 -13.10 -14.07 15.32
CA SER A 15 -14.49 -14.44 15.50
C SER A 15 -14.64 -14.73 17.00
N SER A 16 -15.37 -13.86 17.70
CA SER A 16 -15.77 -14.13 19.06
C SER A 16 -16.65 -15.38 19.02
N LEU A 17 -16.08 -16.52 19.40
CA LEU A 17 -16.84 -17.69 19.80
C LEU A 17 -17.68 -17.25 21.01
N ALA A 18 -18.96 -16.96 20.78
CA ALA A 18 -19.92 -16.83 21.86
C ALA A 18 -20.09 -18.21 22.50
N PRO A 19 -19.87 -18.38 23.82
CA PRO A 19 -20.15 -19.65 24.46
C PRO A 19 -21.67 -19.88 24.50
N VAL A 20 -22.11 -20.96 23.88
CA VAL A 20 -23.47 -21.50 24.02
C VAL A 20 -23.58 -22.09 25.43
N VAL A 21 -24.15 -21.34 26.38
CA VAL A 21 -24.61 -21.88 27.66
C VAL A 21 -25.89 -21.16 28.10
N GLN A 22 -26.99 -21.92 28.13
CA GLN A 22 -28.03 -22.00 29.18
C GLN A 22 -29.34 -22.51 28.54
N ALA A 23 -29.63 -23.81 28.69
CA ALA A 23 -30.34 -24.43 29.82
C ALA A 23 -31.87 -24.38 29.64
N ARG A 24 -32.44 -25.55 29.36
CA ARG A 24 -33.89 -25.81 29.33
C ARG A 24 -34.41 -25.91 30.76
N LEU A 25 -35.51 -25.24 31.07
CA LEU A 25 -36.45 -25.67 32.12
C LEU A 25 -37.89 -25.49 31.65
N ARG A 26 -38.67 -26.58 31.72
CA ARG A 26 -40.12 -26.61 31.50
C ARG A 26 -40.85 -26.51 32.84
N ALA A 27 -41.89 -25.67 32.85
CA ALA A 27 -43.20 -25.77 33.49
C ALA A 27 -43.34 -26.15 34.98
N TRP A 28 -44.06 -25.32 35.75
CA TRP A 28 -45.19 -25.75 36.59
C TRP A 28 -46.12 -24.60 37.04
N MET A 29 -47.33 -24.99 37.45
CA MET A 29 -48.64 -24.30 37.52
C MET A 29 -48.83 -23.13 38.52
N GLY A 30 -49.86 -22.30 38.27
CA GLY A 30 -50.49 -21.50 39.35
C GLY A 30 -51.53 -20.46 38.91
N ARG A 31 -52.81 -20.82 38.97
CA ARG A 31 -54.01 -19.99 38.74
C ARG A 31 -54.04 -18.70 39.59
N ARG A 32 -54.62 -17.60 39.04
CA ARG A 32 -55.59 -16.72 39.73
C ARG A 32 -56.32 -15.80 38.74
N ARG A 33 -57.65 -15.76 38.89
CA ARG A 33 -58.64 -15.01 38.09
C ARG A 33 -58.82 -13.61 38.69
N PHE A 34 -59.01 -12.58 37.87
CA PHE A 34 -59.89 -11.44 38.14
C PHE A 34 -60.42 -10.89 36.82
N SER A 35 -61.70 -10.49 36.83
CA SER A 35 -62.53 -10.17 35.67
C SER A 35 -62.85 -8.67 35.60
N ILE A 36 -63.30 -8.24 34.42
CA ILE A 36 -64.15 -7.07 34.07
C ILE A 36 -63.42 -5.73 33.82
N ALA A 37 -63.41 -5.30 32.54
CA ALA A 37 -64.12 -4.09 32.08
C ALA A 37 -64.12 -4.01 30.54
N LEU A 38 -65.25 -3.57 30.00
CA LEU A 38 -65.65 -3.51 28.58
C LEU A 38 -65.54 -2.05 28.05
N LEU A 39 -65.47 -1.92 26.71
CA LEU A 39 -65.71 -0.72 25.85
C LEU A 39 -64.50 0.22 25.66
N VAL A 40 -64.11 0.69 24.47
CA VAL A 40 -64.86 1.14 23.27
C VAL A 40 -63.99 0.95 22.01
N ALA A 41 -64.60 0.54 20.90
CA ALA A 41 -63.99 0.50 19.56
C ALA A 41 -63.89 1.90 18.93
N VAL A 42 -62.92 2.13 18.03
CA VAL A 42 -63.04 2.80 16.71
C VAL A 42 -61.66 3.31 16.22
N THR A 43 -61.26 2.79 15.03
CA THR A 43 -60.32 3.27 13.99
C THR A 43 -58.84 3.54 14.38
N ILE A 44 -57.81 3.11 13.65
CA ILE A 44 -57.53 3.18 12.21
C ILE A 44 -56.73 1.93 11.81
N GLY A 45 -57.28 1.12 10.91
CA GLY A 45 -56.53 0.06 10.24
C GLY A 45 -55.88 0.59 8.97
N VAL A 46 -54.68 1.17 9.06
CA VAL A 46 -53.77 1.39 7.92
C VAL A 46 -52.31 1.40 8.44
N SER A 47 -51.48 0.50 7.89
CA SER A 47 -50.01 0.56 7.86
C SER A 47 -49.15 0.16 9.07
N ALA A 48 -49.32 -1.05 9.61
CA ALA A 48 -48.23 -1.69 10.38
C ALA A 48 -47.27 -2.56 9.52
N ALA A 49 -47.64 -2.86 8.27
CA ALA A 49 -46.83 -3.72 7.39
C ALA A 49 -45.80 -2.97 6.52
N ALA A 50 -45.90 -1.64 6.40
CA ALA A 50 -45.01 -0.85 5.54
C ALA A 50 -43.80 -0.24 6.28
N VAL A 51 -43.83 -0.12 7.61
CA VAL A 51 -42.74 0.52 8.37
C VAL A 51 -41.55 -0.43 8.60
N SER A 52 -41.76 -1.74 8.52
CA SER A 52 -40.72 -2.76 8.73
C SER A 52 -39.81 -2.99 7.51
N TRP A 53 -40.25 -2.63 6.29
CA TRP A 53 -39.45 -2.81 5.07
C TRP A 53 -38.46 -1.66 4.81
N ALA A 54 -38.75 -0.46 5.31
CA ALA A 54 -37.86 0.70 5.14
C ALA A 54 -36.67 0.72 6.13
N HIS A 55 -36.78 0.03 7.28
CA HIS A 55 -35.69 -0.07 8.26
C HIS A 55 -34.70 -1.22 7.93
N GLY A 56 -35.14 -2.25 7.22
CA GLY A 56 -34.28 -3.37 6.80
C GLY A 56 -33.30 -3.00 5.68
N SER A 57 -33.69 -2.11 4.77
CA SER A 57 -32.86 -1.67 3.65
C SER A 57 -31.82 -0.60 4.04
N ARG A 58 -32.15 0.33 4.94
CA ARG A 58 -31.18 1.31 5.48
C ARG A 58 -30.09 0.66 6.32
N ARG A 59 -30.45 -0.33 7.13
CA ARG A 59 -29.48 -1.04 7.99
C ARG A 59 -28.53 -1.93 7.17
N SER A 60 -28.94 -2.40 5.98
CA SER A 60 -28.07 -3.17 5.09
C SER A 60 -27.17 -2.28 4.22
N SER A 61 -27.60 -1.07 3.85
CA SER A 61 -26.74 -0.08 3.17
C SER A 61 -25.69 0.52 4.12
N GLU A 62 -26.07 0.84 5.36
CA GLU A 62 -25.11 1.33 6.38
C GLU A 62 -24.13 0.23 6.83
N ARG A 63 -24.58 -1.03 6.88
CA ARG A 63 -23.70 -2.18 7.19
C ARG A 63 -22.76 -2.54 6.04
N ARG A 64 -23.13 -2.27 4.78
CA ARG A 64 -22.22 -2.40 3.63
C ARG A 64 -21.21 -1.25 3.52
N GLN A 65 -21.54 -0.07 4.02
CA GLN A 65 -20.61 1.08 4.03
C GLN A 65 -19.56 1.02 5.14
N ASN A 66 -19.77 0.19 6.17
CA ASN A 66 -18.88 0.11 7.34
C ASN A 66 -17.98 -1.15 7.36
N ASP A 67 -17.88 -1.87 6.25
CA ASP A 67 -17.11 -3.12 6.11
C ASP A 67 -16.28 -3.17 4.82
N GLN A 68 -15.60 -2.09 4.47
CA GLN A 68 -14.37 -2.22 3.67
C GLN A 68 -13.22 -2.43 4.65
N THR A 69 -13.16 -3.64 5.21
CA THR A 69 -12.12 -4.10 6.15
C THR A 69 -10.84 -4.58 5.45
N SER A 70 -10.84 -4.64 4.12
CA SER A 70 -9.67 -5.00 3.32
C SER A 70 -8.98 -3.76 2.74
N PHE A 71 -7.67 -3.66 2.95
CA PHE A 71 -6.82 -2.69 2.27
C PHE A 71 -5.80 -3.46 1.42
N THR A 72 -5.67 -3.10 0.15
CA THR A 72 -4.78 -3.78 -0.79
C THR A 72 -3.61 -2.87 -1.13
N LEU A 73 -2.42 -3.28 -0.67
CA LEU A 73 -1.15 -2.69 -1.08
C LEU A 73 -0.47 -3.64 -2.07
N VAL A 74 -0.19 -3.15 -3.28
CA VAL A 74 0.63 -3.91 -4.24
C VAL A 74 2.01 -3.28 -4.33
N ALA A 75 3.05 -4.10 -4.47
CA ALA A 75 4.42 -3.63 -4.65
C ALA A 75 4.98 -4.03 -6.02
N ALA A 76 5.70 -3.12 -6.65
CA ALA A 76 6.46 -3.43 -7.86
C ALA A 76 7.67 -2.52 -7.98
N ALA A 77 8.79 -3.06 -8.43
CA ALA A 77 10.05 -2.34 -8.62
C ALA A 77 10.76 -2.83 -9.88
N ASP A 78 11.87 -2.18 -10.21
CA ASP A 78 12.66 -2.42 -11.42
C ASP A 78 11.76 -2.34 -12.68
N ILE A 79 11.09 -1.19 -12.85
CA ILE A 79 9.87 -1.11 -13.66
C ILE A 79 10.14 -0.76 -15.13
N ALA A 80 10.49 0.49 -15.41
CA ALA A 80 10.43 1.04 -16.76
C ALA A 80 11.82 1.16 -17.36
N CYS A 81 12.03 0.53 -18.52
CA CYS A 81 13.19 0.76 -19.37
C CYS A 81 13.24 2.20 -19.90
N MET A 82 14.34 2.56 -20.59
CA MET A 82 14.44 3.84 -21.27
C MET A 82 13.36 4.03 -22.35
N PRO A 83 12.93 5.27 -22.63
CA PRO A 83 12.06 5.53 -23.78
C PRO A 83 12.73 5.09 -25.09
N GLY A 84 11.95 4.48 -25.98
CA GLY A 84 12.43 3.98 -27.27
C GLY A 84 13.16 2.63 -27.19
N GLU A 85 13.39 2.10 -25.98
CA GLU A 85 13.84 0.74 -25.78
C GLU A 85 12.66 -0.22 -26.02
N VAL A 86 12.48 -0.61 -27.27
CA VAL A 86 11.78 -1.85 -27.60
C VAL A 86 12.65 -2.97 -27.05
N GLY A 87 12.08 -3.86 -26.24
CA GLY A 87 12.77 -5.09 -25.82
C GLY A 87 13.22 -5.85 -27.06
N VAL A 88 14.48 -5.67 -27.45
CA VAL A 88 15.12 -6.38 -28.56
C VAL A 88 16.22 -7.19 -27.90
N PRO A 89 16.03 -8.52 -27.71
CA PRO A 89 17.13 -9.36 -27.28
C PRO A 89 18.18 -9.43 -28.41
N PRO A 90 19.43 -9.83 -28.12
CA PRO A 90 20.53 -9.97 -29.10
C PRO A 90 20.22 -10.86 -30.33
N ASN A 91 19.05 -11.50 -30.38
CA ASN A 91 18.68 -12.60 -31.24
C ASN A 91 17.21 -12.55 -31.73
N GLY A 92 16.52 -11.40 -31.62
CA GLY A 92 15.40 -11.05 -32.51
C GLY A 92 14.11 -11.88 -32.42
N ARG A 93 13.77 -12.47 -31.26
CA ARG A 93 12.44 -13.11 -31.07
C ARG A 93 11.49 -12.21 -30.27
N PRO A 94 10.26 -11.95 -30.74
CA PRO A 94 9.22 -11.36 -29.90
C PRO A 94 8.74 -12.41 -28.90
N ASN A 95 8.63 -12.03 -27.62
CA ASN A 95 8.15 -12.83 -26.48
C ASN A 95 9.23 -13.60 -25.69
N GLY A 96 10.20 -12.87 -25.11
CA GLY A 96 11.09 -13.36 -24.05
C GLY A 96 11.08 -12.45 -22.80
N PRO A 97 11.54 -12.95 -21.62
CA PRO A 97 11.63 -12.19 -20.36
C PRO A 97 12.64 -11.03 -20.39
N ASP A 98 13.41 -10.88 -21.47
CA ASP A 98 14.39 -9.82 -21.71
C ASP A 98 13.78 -8.55 -22.35
N ASN A 99 12.46 -8.52 -22.50
CA ASN A 99 11.75 -7.34 -22.99
C ASN A 99 11.27 -6.46 -21.82
N CYS A 100 11.16 -5.15 -22.07
CA CYS A 100 10.61 -4.16 -21.16
C CYS A 100 9.15 -4.49 -20.78
N GLN A 101 8.88 -4.79 -19.51
CA GLN A 101 7.59 -5.32 -19.03
C GLN A 101 6.69 -4.28 -18.36
N GLN A 102 7.03 -2.98 -18.42
CA GLN A 102 6.28 -1.93 -17.72
C GLN A 102 4.79 -1.91 -18.11
N ALA A 103 4.45 -2.15 -19.38
CA ALA A 103 3.04 -2.21 -19.82
C ALA A 103 2.31 -3.46 -19.30
N ALA A 104 2.94 -4.63 -19.36
CA ALA A 104 2.35 -5.88 -18.88
C ALA A 104 2.13 -5.84 -17.36
N THR A 105 3.11 -5.32 -16.61
CA THR A 105 3.00 -5.17 -15.17
C THR A 105 2.00 -4.08 -14.76
N ALA A 106 1.90 -2.98 -15.52
CA ALA A 106 0.83 -1.99 -15.35
C ALA A 106 -0.56 -2.62 -15.48
N ALA A 107 -0.78 -3.47 -16.49
CA ALA A 107 -2.05 -4.18 -16.67
C ALA A 107 -2.36 -5.15 -15.51
N LEU A 108 -1.34 -5.80 -14.94
CA LEU A 108 -1.52 -6.62 -13.74
C LEU A 108 -1.97 -5.77 -12.54
N ILE A 109 -1.33 -4.63 -12.30
CA ILE A 109 -1.71 -3.70 -11.23
C ILE A 109 -3.15 -3.20 -11.42
N GLU A 110 -3.51 -2.82 -12.64
CA GLU A 110 -4.87 -2.38 -12.97
C GLU A 110 -5.90 -3.46 -12.63
N GLY A 111 -5.64 -4.72 -12.99
CA GLY A 111 -6.50 -5.85 -12.68
C GLY A 111 -6.68 -6.11 -11.18
N LEU A 112 -5.66 -5.81 -10.37
CA LEU A 112 -5.69 -5.96 -8.92
C LEU A 112 -6.48 -4.86 -8.20
N LYS A 113 -6.70 -3.71 -8.86
CA LYS A 113 -7.43 -2.53 -8.32
C LYS A 113 -6.98 -2.15 -6.89
N PRO A 114 -5.68 -1.87 -6.67
CA PRO A 114 -5.16 -1.62 -5.33
C PRO A 114 -5.59 -0.26 -4.77
N ASP A 115 -5.67 -0.19 -3.44
CA ASP A 115 -5.85 1.09 -2.71
C ASP A 115 -4.56 1.91 -2.74
N ALA A 116 -3.41 1.25 -2.75
CA ALA A 116 -2.08 1.86 -2.77
C ALA A 116 -1.07 0.99 -3.51
N VAL A 117 -0.05 1.64 -4.08
CA VAL A 117 1.06 0.97 -4.77
C VAL A 117 2.39 1.40 -4.15
N ALA A 118 3.11 0.46 -3.54
CA ALA A 118 4.49 0.67 -3.08
C ALA A 118 5.45 0.45 -4.26
N VAL A 119 6.39 1.36 -4.49
CA VAL A 119 7.35 1.24 -5.59
C VAL A 119 8.77 1.32 -5.04
N PRO A 120 9.41 0.19 -4.68
CA PRO A 120 10.72 0.18 -4.02
C PRO A 120 11.91 0.41 -4.97
N GLY A 121 11.94 1.55 -5.65
CA GLY A 121 13.09 2.04 -6.43
C GLY A 121 13.25 1.45 -7.81
N ASP A 122 14.20 2.03 -8.55
CA ASP A 122 14.50 1.74 -9.96
C ASP A 122 13.23 1.77 -10.81
N ILE A 123 12.62 2.95 -10.74
CA ILE A 123 11.31 3.22 -11.31
C ILE A 123 11.44 3.49 -12.80
N GLN A 124 12.47 4.28 -13.15
CA GLN A 124 12.77 4.67 -14.52
C GLN A 124 14.26 4.52 -14.80
N TYR A 125 14.59 3.50 -15.57
CA TYR A 125 15.92 3.30 -16.13
C TYR A 125 16.19 4.25 -17.31
N GLU A 126 17.45 4.55 -17.63
CA GLU A 126 18.67 4.16 -16.91
C GLU A 126 19.11 5.24 -15.92
N ARG A 127 18.57 6.46 -16.02
CA ARG A 127 19.18 7.64 -15.39
C ARG A 127 18.18 8.53 -14.64
N GLY A 128 16.91 8.12 -14.57
CA GLY A 128 15.86 8.81 -13.81
C GLY A 128 15.61 10.26 -14.25
N ARG A 129 15.87 10.61 -15.51
CA ARG A 129 15.59 11.97 -16.01
C ARG A 129 14.09 12.20 -16.14
N LEU A 130 13.64 13.45 -15.98
CA LEU A 130 12.21 13.77 -16.15
C LEU A 130 11.67 13.37 -17.53
N ALA A 131 12.45 13.59 -18.59
CA ALA A 131 12.07 13.18 -19.94
C ALA A 131 11.92 11.65 -20.08
N GLU A 132 12.76 10.88 -19.39
CA GLU A 132 12.67 9.42 -19.36
C GLU A 132 11.40 8.98 -18.62
N PHE A 133 11.16 9.58 -17.45
CA PHE A 133 9.94 9.34 -16.66
C PHE A 133 8.68 9.67 -17.46
N LEU A 134 8.66 10.74 -18.25
CA LEU A 134 7.50 11.09 -19.07
C LEU A 134 7.36 10.15 -20.28
N GLY A 135 8.47 9.68 -20.85
CA GLY A 135 8.48 8.88 -22.08
C GLY A 135 8.18 7.39 -21.88
N SER A 136 8.48 6.80 -20.73
CA SER A 136 8.35 5.35 -20.50
C SER A 136 7.51 5.00 -19.26
N PHE A 137 7.94 5.37 -18.06
CA PHE A 137 7.16 5.12 -16.85
C PHE A 137 5.79 5.81 -16.90
N GLY A 138 5.77 7.09 -17.29
CA GLY A 138 4.58 7.92 -17.33
C GLY A 138 3.58 7.53 -18.40
N SER A 139 4.03 6.94 -19.51
CA SER A 139 3.15 6.44 -20.57
C SER A 139 2.46 5.12 -20.22
N THR A 140 2.91 4.43 -19.16
CA THR A 140 2.34 3.17 -18.68
C THR A 140 1.84 3.30 -17.23
N TRP A 141 2.76 3.29 -16.28
CA TRP A 141 2.51 3.38 -14.84
C TRP A 141 2.03 4.75 -14.36
N GLY A 142 2.18 5.80 -15.17
CA GLY A 142 1.74 7.16 -14.83
C GLY A 142 0.26 7.27 -14.44
N ALA A 143 -0.59 6.37 -14.94
CA ALA A 143 -1.99 6.27 -14.57
C ALA A 143 -2.20 6.01 -13.06
N PHE A 144 -1.28 5.30 -12.41
CA PHE A 144 -1.36 4.94 -10.99
C PHE A 144 -0.68 5.97 -10.08
N LYS A 145 -0.09 7.04 -10.63
CA LYS A 145 0.69 8.03 -9.88
C LYS A 145 -0.01 8.58 -8.63
N PRO A 146 -1.34 8.83 -8.60
CA PRO A 146 -2.02 9.27 -7.38
C PRO A 146 -1.96 8.24 -6.22
N SER A 147 -1.87 6.96 -6.54
CA SER A 147 -1.85 5.84 -5.58
C SER A 147 -0.43 5.32 -5.29
N ILE A 148 0.58 5.79 -6.02
CA ILE A 148 1.97 5.38 -5.86
C ILE A 148 2.63 6.05 -4.65
N TYR A 149 3.37 5.25 -3.89
CA TYR A 149 4.28 5.65 -2.83
C TYR A 149 5.70 5.20 -3.24
N PRO A 150 6.49 6.08 -3.86
CA PRO A 150 7.76 5.70 -4.47
C PRO A 150 8.92 5.78 -3.49
N ALA A 151 9.80 4.78 -3.48
CA ALA A 151 11.18 4.90 -3.03
C ALA A 151 12.08 5.22 -4.22
N ALA A 152 13.22 5.86 -3.99
CA ALA A 152 14.25 6.02 -5.03
C ALA A 152 15.23 4.83 -5.01
N GLY A 153 15.51 4.25 -6.17
CA GLY A 153 16.64 3.36 -6.42
C GLY A 153 17.87 4.13 -6.91
N ASN A 154 18.93 3.43 -7.30
CA ASN A 154 20.18 4.03 -7.76
C ASN A 154 20.03 4.69 -9.13
N HIS A 155 19.19 4.15 -10.03
CA HIS A 155 19.00 4.74 -11.35
C HIS A 155 18.36 6.13 -11.30
N GLU A 156 17.66 6.47 -10.22
CA GLU A 156 17.14 7.82 -10.00
C GLU A 156 18.23 8.89 -9.73
N TRP A 157 19.48 8.48 -9.45
CA TRP A 157 20.57 9.38 -9.04
C TRP A 157 21.75 9.48 -10.02
N TYR A 158 21.81 8.70 -11.10
CA TYR A 158 22.99 8.63 -11.97
C TYR A 158 23.28 9.88 -12.80
N ASP A 159 22.26 10.64 -13.23
CA ASP A 159 22.45 11.77 -14.16
C ASP A 159 21.79 13.06 -13.71
N SER A 160 21.10 13.02 -12.58
CA SER A 160 20.34 14.14 -12.07
C SER A 160 20.96 14.61 -10.76
N PRO A 161 21.51 15.83 -10.69
CA PRO A 161 21.93 16.40 -9.41
C PRO A 161 20.79 16.26 -8.40
N ASN A 162 21.07 15.57 -7.30
CA ASN A 162 20.13 15.29 -6.22
C ASN A 162 18.82 14.62 -6.68
N GLY A 163 18.85 13.76 -7.70
CA GLY A 163 17.68 12.99 -8.15
C GLY A 163 16.57 13.86 -8.73
N ARG A 164 16.91 15.02 -9.31
CA ARG A 164 15.94 16.03 -9.74
C ARG A 164 14.82 15.48 -10.62
N GLY A 165 15.09 14.59 -11.58
CA GLY A 165 14.07 14.04 -12.48
C GLY A 165 12.98 13.24 -11.74
N TYR A 166 13.38 12.40 -10.80
CA TYR A 166 12.49 11.66 -9.90
C TYR A 166 11.57 12.59 -9.10
N PHE A 167 12.14 13.60 -8.44
CA PHE A 167 11.35 14.55 -7.65
C PHE A 167 10.50 15.48 -8.54
N ASP A 168 10.99 15.92 -9.70
CA ASP A 168 10.20 16.70 -10.67
C ASP A 168 8.98 15.91 -11.15
N TYR A 169 9.14 14.60 -11.36
CA TYR A 169 8.04 13.74 -11.71
C TYR A 169 7.05 13.58 -10.55
N PHE A 170 7.46 13.09 -9.38
CA PHE A 170 6.52 12.74 -8.30
C PHE A 170 6.01 13.94 -7.48
N ASP A 171 6.87 14.92 -7.20
CA ASP A 171 6.51 16.06 -6.36
C ASP A 171 6.05 17.25 -7.17
N GLY A 172 6.43 17.33 -8.45
CA GLY A 172 6.20 18.46 -9.34
C GLY A 172 7.38 19.43 -9.36
N VAL A 173 7.67 19.98 -10.55
CA VAL A 173 8.84 20.84 -10.80
C VAL A 173 8.94 21.99 -9.80
N GLY A 174 10.12 22.13 -9.17
CA GLY A 174 10.42 23.21 -8.21
C GLY A 174 9.83 23.04 -6.81
N ARG A 175 9.03 22.00 -6.54
CA ARG A 175 8.40 21.79 -5.23
C ARG A 175 9.37 21.17 -4.23
N ARG A 176 9.57 21.76 -3.06
CA ARG A 176 10.59 21.29 -2.09
C ARG A 176 10.32 19.89 -1.51
N SER A 177 9.07 19.44 -1.53
CA SER A 177 8.65 18.12 -1.09
C SER A 177 7.32 17.71 -1.70
N GLY A 178 7.02 16.41 -1.67
CA GLY A 178 5.74 15.87 -2.09
C GLY A 178 5.62 14.38 -1.77
N ARG A 179 5.06 13.62 -2.70
CA ARG A 179 4.82 12.17 -2.56
C ARG A 179 6.12 11.38 -2.41
N ALA A 180 7.23 11.89 -2.91
CA ALA A 180 8.56 11.31 -2.83
C ALA A 180 9.38 11.80 -1.63
N GLY A 181 8.77 12.51 -0.68
CA GLY A 181 9.46 13.08 0.49
C GLY A 181 10.15 14.41 0.17
N ALA A 182 11.11 14.82 1.01
CA ALA A 182 11.86 16.05 0.78
C ALA A 182 12.90 15.86 -0.33
N ARG A 183 13.00 16.85 -1.24
CA ARG A 183 13.95 16.82 -2.35
C ARG A 183 15.38 16.66 -1.86
N GLY A 184 16.12 15.78 -2.52
CA GLY A 184 17.50 15.43 -2.17
C GLY A 184 17.63 14.45 -1.01
N HIS A 185 16.53 14.06 -0.35
CA HIS A 185 16.54 13.09 0.76
C HIS A 185 15.71 11.85 0.48
N GLY A 186 14.49 11.98 -0.06
CA GLY A 186 13.73 10.83 -0.58
C GLY A 186 13.22 9.82 0.45
N TYR A 187 13.28 10.11 1.75
CA TYR A 187 12.68 9.29 2.81
C TYR A 187 11.48 10.02 3.42
N TYR A 188 10.43 9.27 3.76
CA TYR A 188 9.18 9.78 4.33
C TYR A 188 8.35 8.62 4.91
N SER A 189 7.27 8.95 5.61
CA SER A 189 6.28 7.98 6.07
C SER A 189 4.85 8.49 5.89
N VAL A 190 3.88 7.58 5.86
CA VAL A 190 2.45 7.90 5.69
C VAL A 190 1.57 6.84 6.35
N ASP A 191 0.49 7.28 6.97
CA ASP A 191 -0.59 6.37 7.36
C ASP A 191 -1.44 6.02 6.15
N LEU A 192 -1.36 4.77 5.70
CA LEU A 192 -2.18 4.25 4.60
C LEU A 192 -3.65 4.14 5.01
N ASN A 193 -3.88 3.82 6.28
CA ASN A 193 -5.16 3.87 6.95
C ASN A 193 -4.93 3.87 8.47
N ARG A 194 -6.00 3.75 9.26
CA ARG A 194 -5.93 3.72 10.73
C ARG A 194 -5.11 2.57 11.34
N TYR A 195 -4.75 1.55 10.56
CA TYR A 195 -4.03 0.36 11.04
C TYR A 195 -2.64 0.22 10.44
N TRP A 196 -2.42 0.72 9.23
CA TRP A 196 -1.19 0.51 8.48
C TRP A 196 -0.42 1.81 8.29
N HIS A 197 0.85 1.75 8.66
CA HIS A 197 1.82 2.82 8.51
C HIS A 197 2.90 2.36 7.52
N LEU A 198 3.13 3.14 6.47
CA LEU A 198 4.14 2.88 5.45
C LEU A 198 5.33 3.82 5.67
N ILE A 199 6.51 3.22 5.74
CA ILE A 199 7.80 3.90 5.84
C ILE A 199 8.53 3.68 4.51
N THR A 200 8.95 4.76 3.87
CA THR A 200 9.82 4.73 2.70
C THR A 200 11.20 5.23 3.09
N LEU A 201 12.21 4.38 2.95
CA LEU A 201 13.61 4.73 3.20
C LEU A 201 14.36 4.98 1.90
N ASN A 202 15.28 5.94 1.93
CA ASN A 202 16.27 6.11 0.87
C ASN A 202 17.52 5.29 1.24
N SER A 203 17.82 4.30 0.41
CA SER A 203 18.95 3.38 0.59
C SER A 203 20.19 3.76 -0.23
N ASN A 204 20.17 4.89 -0.93
CA ASN A 204 21.30 5.41 -1.72
C ASN A 204 22.35 6.04 -0.79
N CYS A 205 23.11 5.19 -0.10
CA CYS A 205 24.04 5.58 0.97
C CYS A 205 25.38 4.83 0.94
N THR A 206 25.58 3.93 -0.02
CA THR A 206 26.86 3.26 -0.29
C THR A 206 27.51 3.85 -1.54
N THR A 207 28.82 3.64 -1.66
CA THR A 207 29.64 4.05 -2.80
C THR A 207 30.15 2.78 -3.47
N ASP A 208 29.26 2.03 -4.09
CA ASP A 208 29.69 0.78 -4.75
C ASP A 208 30.38 1.06 -6.10
N ASN A 209 30.42 2.32 -6.52
CA ASN A 209 31.08 2.80 -7.73
C ASN A 209 31.08 4.34 -7.74
N ALA A 210 32.20 4.95 -8.15
CA ALA A 210 32.49 6.39 -8.09
C ALA A 210 31.58 7.30 -8.95
N LEU A 211 30.48 6.77 -9.48
CA LEU A 211 29.49 7.47 -10.30
C LEU A 211 28.19 7.81 -9.52
N ILE A 212 28.10 7.45 -8.24
CA ILE A 212 26.86 7.57 -7.45
C ILE A 212 26.94 8.72 -6.43
N VAL A 213 25.95 9.62 -6.50
CA VAL A 213 25.67 10.61 -5.44
C VAL A 213 25.12 9.86 -4.22
N THR A 214 25.66 10.09 -3.02
CA THR A 214 25.10 9.56 -1.76
C THR A 214 24.21 10.62 -1.08
N PRO A 215 22.91 10.71 -1.41
CA PRO A 215 22.00 11.72 -0.85
C PRO A 215 21.76 11.58 0.65
N VAL A 216 21.99 10.40 1.20
CA VAL A 216 21.71 10.07 2.59
C VAL A 216 22.80 9.18 3.19
N SER A 217 22.87 9.14 4.51
CA SER A 217 23.71 8.19 5.25
C SER A 217 22.84 7.10 5.87
N CYS A 218 23.23 5.84 5.71
CA CYS A 218 22.60 4.69 6.38
C CYS A 218 23.30 4.30 7.69
N ARG A 219 24.27 5.11 8.16
CA ARG A 219 24.97 4.83 9.41
C ARG A 219 24.06 5.11 10.60
N TYR A 220 24.33 4.40 11.70
CA TYR A 220 23.75 4.72 13.00
C TYR A 220 23.98 6.20 13.35
N GLY A 221 22.94 6.88 13.85
CA GLY A 221 23.02 8.31 14.14
C GLY A 221 23.00 9.20 12.91
N SER A 222 22.63 8.72 11.72
CA SER A 222 22.34 9.60 10.58
C SER A 222 21.03 10.37 10.78
N ALA A 223 20.81 11.40 9.97
CA ALA A 223 19.54 12.13 9.98
C ALA A 223 18.34 11.20 9.70
N GLN A 224 18.48 10.31 8.71
CA GLN A 224 17.45 9.33 8.37
C GLN A 224 17.25 8.29 9.48
N GLU A 225 18.32 7.78 10.12
CA GLU A 225 18.17 6.80 11.20
C GLU A 225 17.51 7.40 12.45
N ARG A 226 17.90 8.62 12.84
CA ARG A 226 17.25 9.32 13.95
C ARG A 226 15.78 9.61 13.65
N TRP A 227 15.49 10.04 12.42
CA TRP A 227 14.11 10.25 11.97
C TRP A 227 13.31 8.95 12.05
N LEU A 228 13.83 7.84 11.51
CA LEU A 228 13.18 6.53 11.53
C LEU A 228 12.90 6.07 12.97
N ARG A 229 13.85 6.25 13.88
CA ARG A 229 13.66 5.90 15.31
C ARG A 229 12.52 6.71 15.94
N SER A 230 12.43 8.00 15.61
CA SER A 230 11.34 8.86 16.07
C SER A 230 10.00 8.45 15.48
N ASP A 231 9.96 8.15 14.18
CA ASP A 231 8.77 7.73 13.45
C ASP A 231 8.21 6.40 13.99
N LEU A 232 9.08 5.39 14.18
CA LEU A 232 8.71 4.12 14.81
C LEU A 232 8.21 4.29 16.26
N ALA A 233 8.72 5.29 16.99
CA ALA A 233 8.26 5.58 18.34
C ALA A 233 6.88 6.26 18.36
N ALA A 234 6.55 7.05 17.35
CA ALA A 234 5.28 7.75 17.22
C ALA A 234 4.13 6.81 16.77
N HIS A 235 4.42 5.79 15.95
CA HIS A 235 3.41 4.88 15.40
C HIS A 235 3.31 3.53 16.15
N ARG A 236 3.59 3.55 17.46
CA ARG A 236 3.48 2.37 18.36
C ARG A 236 2.02 1.95 18.48
N GLY A 237 1.62 0.93 17.72
CA GLY A 237 0.25 0.39 17.74
C GLY A 237 -0.36 0.20 16.35
N GLN A 238 0.29 0.73 15.31
CA GLN A 238 0.00 0.40 13.94
C GLN A 238 0.86 -0.77 13.45
N CYS A 239 0.36 -1.45 12.44
CA CYS A 239 1.14 -2.33 11.60
C CYS A 239 2.07 -1.51 10.70
N ILE A 240 3.34 -1.90 10.62
CA ILE A 240 4.36 -1.13 9.89
C ILE A 240 4.84 -1.93 8.67
N ILE A 241 4.82 -1.28 7.52
CA ILE A 241 5.49 -1.74 6.30
C ILE A 241 6.62 -0.78 6.02
N ALA A 242 7.81 -1.31 5.73
CA ALA A 242 8.93 -0.51 5.28
C ALA A 242 9.36 -0.95 3.87
N GLN A 243 9.58 0.02 2.98
CA GLN A 243 10.07 -0.18 1.62
C GLN A 243 11.35 0.60 1.38
N TRP A 244 12.25 0.04 0.58
CA TRP A 244 13.46 0.69 0.09
C TRP A 244 14.03 -0.10 -1.10
N HIS A 245 15.00 0.45 -1.81
CA HIS A 245 15.55 -0.21 -2.98
C HIS A 245 16.51 -1.37 -2.63
N HIS A 246 17.71 -1.05 -2.14
CA HIS A 246 18.80 -2.02 -1.92
C HIS A 246 18.50 -3.04 -0.82
N PRO A 247 18.55 -4.35 -1.04
CA PRO A 247 18.09 -5.32 -0.05
C PRO A 247 19.04 -5.50 1.11
N LEU A 248 18.48 -5.86 2.27
CA LEU A 248 19.28 -6.38 3.38
C LEU A 248 19.72 -7.83 3.15
N PHE A 249 18.87 -8.63 2.49
CA PHE A 249 19.13 -10.03 2.14
C PHE A 249 18.55 -10.32 0.75
N THR A 250 19.25 -11.11 -0.06
CA THR A 250 18.85 -11.52 -1.41
C THR A 250 19.41 -12.90 -1.73
N SER A 251 18.67 -13.69 -2.51
CA SER A 251 19.10 -15.00 -3.01
C SER A 251 19.37 -14.98 -4.52
N GLY A 252 19.45 -13.79 -5.13
CA GLY A 252 19.69 -13.60 -6.56
C GLY A 252 21.17 -13.71 -6.95
N PRO A 253 21.47 -13.87 -8.25
CA PRO A 253 22.85 -13.97 -8.76
C PRO A 253 23.70 -12.73 -8.48
N ASN A 254 23.06 -11.61 -8.11
CA ASN A 254 23.72 -10.36 -7.76
C ASN A 254 24.07 -10.22 -6.28
N GLN A 255 23.92 -11.24 -5.42
CA GLN A 255 24.40 -11.29 -4.01
C GLN A 255 24.56 -9.93 -3.29
N GLY A 256 23.50 -9.12 -3.23
CA GLY A 256 23.49 -7.82 -2.51
C GLY A 256 23.93 -6.63 -3.36
N GLY A 257 24.01 -6.79 -4.67
CA GLY A 257 24.34 -5.76 -5.63
C GLY A 257 23.18 -4.80 -5.91
N PRO A 258 23.44 -3.73 -6.68
CA PRO A 258 22.54 -2.58 -6.82
C PRO A 258 21.18 -2.89 -7.47
N ASN A 259 20.99 -4.05 -8.10
CA ASN A 259 19.78 -4.38 -8.88
C ASN A 259 18.81 -5.33 -8.16
N ASP A 260 19.00 -5.55 -6.86
CA ASP A 260 18.10 -6.37 -6.04
C ASP A 260 17.11 -5.46 -5.28
N ILE A 261 15.90 -5.95 -5.00
CA ILE A 261 14.81 -5.15 -4.40
C ILE A 261 14.47 -5.56 -2.96
N SER A 262 14.02 -4.62 -2.11
CA SER A 262 13.51 -4.93 -0.78
C SER A 262 12.22 -4.21 -0.37
N ALA A 263 11.16 -5.00 -0.22
CA ALA A 263 10.02 -4.61 0.60
C ALA A 263 9.95 -5.54 1.80
N ARG A 264 9.96 -4.99 3.02
CA ARG A 264 9.80 -5.78 4.24
C ARG A 264 8.58 -5.31 5.01
N ALA A 265 7.54 -6.15 5.03
CA ALA A 265 6.48 -6.01 6.01
C ALA A 265 6.98 -6.53 7.37
N ALA A 266 7.04 -5.67 8.38
CA ALA A 266 7.28 -6.11 9.74
C ALA A 266 5.95 -6.54 10.36
N ARG A 267 5.80 -7.85 10.60
CA ARG A 267 4.57 -8.45 11.17
C ARG A 267 4.44 -8.21 12.68
N ALA A 268 4.48 -6.95 13.12
CA ALA A 268 4.19 -6.56 14.50
C ALA A 268 2.67 -6.29 14.73
N CYS A 269 1.81 -6.93 13.92
CA CYS A 269 0.36 -6.71 13.89
C CYS A 269 -0.46 -7.55 14.88
N LEU A 270 0.15 -8.55 15.52
CA LEU A 270 -0.55 -9.36 16.52
C LEU A 270 -0.44 -8.63 17.84
N GLY A 271 -1.55 -7.99 18.21
CA GLY A 271 -1.66 -7.14 19.38
C GLY A 271 -1.13 -7.82 20.64
N ARG A 272 -0.59 -6.99 21.53
CA ARG A 272 -0.59 -7.31 22.96
C ARG A 272 -2.05 -7.54 23.35
N GLY A 273 -2.42 -8.80 23.54
CA GLY A 273 -3.51 -9.18 24.44
C GLY A 273 -3.11 -8.91 25.88
#